data_AF-A0A8C1YNP8-F1
#
_entry.id   AF-A0A8C1YNP8-F1
#
_cell.length_a   1.000
_cell.length_b   1.000
_cell.length_c   1.000
_cell.angle_alpha   90.00
_cell.angle_beta   90.00
_cell.angle_gamma   90.00
#
_symmetry.space_group_name_H-M   'P 1'
#
loop_
_entity.id
_entity.type
_entity.pdbx_description
1 polymer ?
#
loop_
_entity_poly.entity_id
_entity_poly.type
_entity_poly.pdbx_seq_one_letter_code
_entity_poly.pdbx_strand_id
1 'polypeptide(L)'
;GNPVEQPDARGQWSSKVEFILAVAGQIIGLGNVWRFPYLCYKNGGGVFFIPYVVFLFACGIPLFLMETALGQYTSQGTVTCWRKICPLFEGLGYGSQVVVFYSSAYYIIILAWAFFYLFSSFSGELPWASCRNWWNSENCVEFDQIRGTRNLSFMENASSPVKEFWERRVLNITGSVNELGSLRWELALCLLLAWIICYFCVWKGVKSTGKVVYFTATFPYVMLLVLLIRGITLPGAIDGINFYLYPNPARLADPQVWMDAGTQIFYSYALCIGCLTALGSYNKYNNNCYKDCVYLCLLNSGTSFVSGFAIFSVLGFMAFEQGVDISTVAESGPGLAFIAYPRAVSMMPLSQLWSICFFLMIILLGLDSEFVALESLMTAITDMNSSFFLQGHRRKLFLLLICVCCFLVGLLMVTEGGLYIFQLFDYYSCSGMTLLLFAIAQSVCIGWFYGADRLYENIVDMIGYRPLTLMKYCWKYITPIVCIGTFAFSLVKFTPLKFNNTSEYPWWGYAVGCWFTLSSTLMVPIWMIYVVLITPGTLKQRLRILCSGPTPFWMDQCSLQLVYD
;
A
#
# COMPACT_ATOMS: atom_id res chain seq x y z
N GLY A 1 27.10 -27.21 31.44
CA GLY A 1 25.83 -26.87 30.77
C GLY A 1 25.94 -25.45 30.27
N ASN A 2 25.72 -25.23 28.98
CA ASN A 2 25.65 -23.87 28.46
C ASN A 2 24.44 -23.17 29.09
N PRO A 3 24.55 -21.91 29.51
CA PRO A 3 23.40 -21.15 29.98
C PRO A 3 22.36 -21.12 28.86
N VAL A 4 21.14 -21.56 29.16
CA VAL A 4 20.00 -21.36 28.28
C VAL A 4 19.80 -19.85 28.18
N GLU A 5 20.17 -19.25 27.04
CA GLU A 5 19.88 -17.85 26.76
C GLU A 5 18.36 -17.64 26.96
N GLN A 6 18.00 -16.76 27.90
CA GLN A 6 16.61 -16.37 28.09
C GLN A 6 16.09 -15.78 26.77
N PRO A 7 14.89 -16.16 26.30
CA PRO A 7 14.34 -15.62 25.07
C PRO A 7 14.23 -14.09 25.20
N ASP A 8 14.70 -13.36 24.19
CA ASP A 8 14.58 -11.91 24.15
C ASP A 8 13.10 -11.53 24.21
N ALA A 9 12.75 -10.55 25.05
CA ALA A 9 11.38 -10.05 25.07
C ALA A 9 11.03 -9.43 23.71
N ARG A 10 9.84 -9.73 23.18
CA ARG A 10 9.25 -9.21 21.92
C ARG A 10 9.39 -7.69 21.74
N GLY A 11 9.54 -6.95 22.84
CA GLY A 11 9.75 -5.50 22.86
C GLY A 11 8.44 -4.73 22.75
N GLN A 12 8.54 -3.42 22.98
CA GLN A 12 7.47 -2.44 22.81
C GLN A 12 8.05 -1.18 22.16
N TRP A 13 7.20 -0.32 21.62
CA TRP A 13 7.60 1.02 21.21
C TRP A 13 8.31 1.75 22.35
N SER A 14 9.42 2.44 22.06
CA SER A 14 10.16 3.17 23.10
C SER A 14 9.44 4.44 23.51
N SER A 15 8.66 5.03 22.60
CA SER A 15 7.79 6.16 22.88
C SER A 15 6.50 6.09 22.05
N LYS A 16 5.47 6.83 22.47
CA LYS A 16 4.22 6.96 21.71
C LYS A 16 4.43 7.61 20.33
N VAL A 17 5.41 8.52 20.22
CA VAL A 17 5.73 9.19 18.95
C VAL A 17 6.26 8.18 17.93
N GLU A 18 7.07 7.20 18.35
CA GLU A 18 7.55 6.13 17.46
C GLU A 18 6.39 5.35 16.85
N PHE A 19 5.37 5.02 17.64
CA PHE A 19 4.15 4.36 17.14
C PHE A 19 3.39 5.25 16.15
N ILE A 20 3.11 6.51 16.51
CA ILE A 20 2.34 7.43 15.65
C ILE A 20 3.06 7.66 14.32
N LEU A 21 4.38 7.87 14.33
CA LEU A 21 5.16 8.08 13.12
C LEU A 21 5.27 6.80 12.27
N ALA A 22 5.43 5.63 12.89
CA ALA A 22 5.43 4.36 12.15
C ALA A 22 4.09 4.09 11.46
N VAL A 23 2.97 4.35 12.14
CA VAL A 23 1.64 4.21 11.52
C VAL A 23 1.42 5.29 10.47
N ALA A 24 1.86 6.52 10.70
CA ALA A 24 1.78 7.60 9.71
C ALA A 24 2.56 7.25 8.44
N GLY A 25 3.81 6.79 8.54
CA GLY A 25 4.61 6.36 7.39
C GLY A 25 4.01 5.19 6.61
N GLN A 26 3.27 4.29 7.29
CA GLN A 26 2.56 3.19 6.62
C GLN A 26 1.36 3.68 5.81
N ILE A 27 0.58 4.63 6.33
CA ILE A 27 -0.70 5.05 5.73
C ILE A 27 -0.52 6.21 4.76
N ILE A 28 0.54 7.00 4.93
CA ILE A 28 0.95 8.06 4.02
C ILE A 28 2.07 7.52 3.14
N GLY A 29 1.69 6.98 1.98
CA GLY A 29 2.61 6.42 1.00
C GLY A 29 2.44 7.05 -0.37
N LEU A 30 2.95 6.36 -1.40
CA LEU A 30 2.87 6.83 -2.78
C LEU A 30 1.42 7.02 -3.26
N GLY A 31 0.50 6.16 -2.78
CA GLY A 31 -0.93 6.24 -3.10
C GLY A 31 -1.57 7.60 -2.80
N ASN A 32 -1.08 8.30 -1.77
CA ASN A 32 -1.54 9.64 -1.41
C ASN A 32 -1.10 10.69 -2.44
N VAL A 33 0.07 10.51 -3.06
CA VAL A 33 0.64 11.48 -4.00
C VAL A 33 0.17 11.22 -5.42
N TRP A 34 0.17 9.98 -5.89
CA TRP A 34 -0.05 9.70 -7.32
C TRP A 34 -1.39 9.09 -7.70
N ARG A 35 -2.19 8.63 -6.72
CA ARG A 35 -3.45 7.90 -6.97
C ARG A 35 -4.63 8.72 -6.51
N PHE A 36 -4.61 9.20 -5.27
CA PHE A 36 -5.70 10.01 -4.74
C PHE A 36 -5.99 11.25 -5.61
N PRO A 37 -4.99 12.07 -6.01
CA PRO A 37 -5.28 13.24 -6.83
C PRO A 37 -5.88 12.86 -8.19
N TYR A 38 -5.32 11.83 -8.84
CA TYR A 38 -5.83 11.32 -10.10
C TYR A 38 -7.29 10.83 -9.99
N LEU A 39 -7.64 10.10 -8.93
CA LEU A 39 -8.99 9.63 -8.69
C LEU A 39 -9.97 10.78 -8.45
N CYS A 40 -9.55 11.82 -7.73
CA CYS A 40 -10.36 13.00 -7.52
C CYS A 40 -10.74 13.64 -8.85
N TYR A 41 -9.75 13.89 -9.72
CA TYR A 41 -9.99 14.40 -11.07
C TYR A 41 -10.91 13.49 -11.89
N LYS A 42 -10.55 12.21 -12.06
CA LYS A 42 -11.29 11.23 -12.88
C LYS A 42 -12.77 11.11 -12.45
N ASN A 43 -13.04 11.30 -11.16
CA ASN A 43 -14.35 11.07 -10.58
C ASN A 43 -15.15 12.35 -10.27
N GLY A 44 -14.85 13.44 -10.99
CA GLY A 44 -15.68 14.65 -10.95
C GLY A 44 -15.18 15.73 -10.00
N GLY A 45 -13.88 15.77 -9.77
CA GLY A 45 -13.19 16.79 -8.97
C GLY A 45 -13.70 16.81 -7.53
N GLY A 46 -14.09 17.99 -7.05
CA GLY A 46 -14.53 18.21 -5.67
C GLY A 46 -15.72 17.36 -5.22
N VAL A 47 -16.49 16.80 -6.15
CA VAL A 47 -17.62 15.93 -5.83
C VAL A 47 -17.18 14.55 -5.32
N PHE A 48 -15.98 14.09 -5.70
CA PHE A 48 -15.40 12.83 -5.24
C PHE A 48 -15.20 12.78 -3.72
N PHE A 49 -15.08 13.92 -3.05
CA PHE A 49 -14.94 13.98 -1.60
C PHE A 49 -16.19 13.49 -0.86
N ILE A 50 -17.38 13.58 -1.45
CA ILE A 50 -18.61 13.11 -0.82
C ILE A 50 -18.55 11.60 -0.56
N PRO A 51 -18.41 10.73 -1.59
CA PRO A 51 -18.29 9.30 -1.35
C PRO A 51 -17.03 8.97 -0.53
N TYR A 52 -15.91 9.66 -0.75
CA TYR A 52 -14.68 9.44 0.02
C TYR A 52 -14.88 9.66 1.53
N VAL A 53 -15.54 10.76 1.94
CA VAL A 53 -15.85 11.06 3.34
C VAL A 53 -16.88 10.09 3.92
N VAL A 54 -17.85 9.63 3.11
CA VAL A 54 -18.78 8.57 3.54
C VAL A 54 -18.01 7.29 3.87
N PHE A 55 -17.15 6.81 2.98
CA PHE A 55 -16.33 5.61 3.23
C PHE A 55 -15.35 5.80 4.38
N LEU A 56 -14.80 7.00 4.57
CA LEU A 56 -13.93 7.35 5.69
C LEU A 56 -14.60 7.07 7.04
N PHE A 57 -15.82 7.58 7.26
CA PHE A 57 -16.52 7.41 8.54
C PHE A 57 -17.27 6.08 8.65
N ALA A 58 -17.74 5.50 7.53
CA ALA A 58 -18.49 4.25 7.52
C ALA A 58 -17.61 3.00 7.60
N CYS A 59 -16.42 3.03 6.98
CA CYS A 59 -15.54 1.86 6.85
C CYS A 59 -14.12 2.17 7.34
N GLY A 60 -13.53 3.28 6.91
CA GLY A 60 -12.13 3.65 7.17
C GLY A 60 -11.77 3.68 8.66
N ILE A 61 -12.26 4.68 9.39
CA ILE A 61 -12.00 4.85 10.83
C ILE A 61 -12.46 3.64 11.65
N PRO A 62 -13.67 3.06 11.42
CA PRO A 62 -14.08 1.88 12.16
C PRO A 62 -13.13 0.69 12.00
N LEU A 63 -12.78 0.30 10.77
CA LEU A 63 -11.89 -0.85 10.54
C LEU A 63 -10.47 -0.57 11.05
N PHE A 64 -9.98 0.66 10.87
CA PHE A 64 -8.68 1.08 11.39
C PHE A 64 -8.59 0.93 12.91
N LEU A 65 -9.63 1.38 13.61
CA LEU A 65 -9.75 1.22 15.06
C LEU A 65 -9.83 -0.26 15.45
N MET A 66 -10.63 -1.05 14.73
CA MET A 66 -10.79 -2.47 15.00
C MET A 66 -9.45 -3.20 14.93
N GLU A 67 -8.70 -3.07 13.84
CA GLU A 67 -7.41 -3.76 13.67
C GLU A 67 -6.37 -3.31 14.70
N THR A 68 -6.26 -2.00 14.93
CA THR A 68 -5.32 -1.44 15.90
C THR A 68 -5.66 -1.88 17.33
N ALA A 69 -6.95 -1.87 17.69
CA ALA A 69 -7.41 -2.29 19.02
C ALA A 69 -7.24 -3.80 19.24
N LEU A 70 -7.51 -4.63 18.23
CA LEU A 70 -7.30 -6.07 18.30
C LEU A 70 -5.81 -6.40 18.53
N GLY A 71 -4.93 -5.73 17.81
CA GLY A 71 -3.48 -5.82 18.02
C GLY A 71 -3.09 -5.45 19.44
N GLN A 72 -3.48 -4.26 19.90
CA GLN A 72 -3.15 -3.75 21.22
C GLN A 72 -3.68 -4.64 22.36
N TYR A 73 -4.94 -5.09 22.24
CA TYR A 73 -5.58 -5.94 23.24
C TYR A 73 -4.93 -7.31 23.36
N THR A 74 -4.61 -7.95 22.23
CA THR A 74 -4.05 -9.31 22.23
C THR A 74 -2.53 -9.33 22.44
N SER A 75 -1.85 -8.20 22.19
CA SER A 75 -0.38 -8.06 22.17
C SER A 75 0.27 -9.11 21.27
N GLN A 76 -0.38 -9.45 20.16
CA GLN A 76 0.02 -10.49 19.22
C GLN A 76 -0.13 -10.02 17.77
N GLY A 77 0.68 -10.62 16.89
CA GLY A 77 0.65 -10.44 15.45
C GLY A 77 -0.62 -11.02 14.84
N THR A 78 -0.85 -10.73 13.57
CA THR A 78 -2.17 -10.89 12.94
C THR A 78 -2.73 -12.30 13.01
N VAL A 79 -1.92 -13.34 12.74
CA VAL A 79 -2.37 -14.75 12.79
C VAL A 79 -2.77 -15.16 14.20
N THR A 80 -1.90 -14.96 15.17
CA THR A 80 -2.11 -15.36 16.56
C THR A 80 -3.20 -14.50 17.24
N CYS A 81 -3.35 -13.24 16.84
CA CYS A 81 -4.46 -12.38 17.21
C CYS A 81 -5.81 -13.00 16.80
N TRP A 82 -5.99 -13.39 15.53
CA TRP A 82 -7.24 -14.03 15.10
C TRP A 82 -7.46 -15.39 15.80
N ARG A 83 -6.40 -16.16 16.04
CA ARG A 83 -6.47 -17.40 16.83
C ARG A 83 -7.02 -17.17 18.24
N LYS A 84 -6.61 -16.08 18.93
CA LYS A 84 -7.12 -15.73 20.27
C LYS A 84 -8.54 -15.17 20.25
N ILE A 85 -8.91 -14.43 19.21
CA ILE A 85 -10.20 -13.75 19.14
C ILE A 85 -11.28 -14.74 18.70
N CYS A 86 -11.08 -15.40 17.57
CA CYS A 86 -12.01 -16.35 16.97
C CYS A 86 -11.24 -17.37 16.12
N PRO A 87 -10.87 -18.54 16.69
CA PRO A 87 -10.14 -19.59 15.97
C PRO A 87 -10.74 -19.99 14.62
N LEU A 88 -12.08 -19.93 14.48
CA LEU A 88 -12.77 -20.20 13.22
C LEU A 88 -12.27 -19.29 12.07
N PHE A 89 -11.95 -18.05 12.39
CA PHE A 89 -11.54 -17.01 11.45
C PHE A 89 -10.02 -16.80 11.40
N GLU A 90 -9.21 -17.68 12.00
CA GLU A 90 -7.74 -17.57 11.96
C GLU A 90 -7.17 -17.55 10.52
N GLY A 91 -7.89 -18.14 9.55
CA GLY A 91 -7.58 -18.02 8.11
C GLY A 91 -7.47 -16.59 7.60
N LEU A 92 -8.11 -15.60 8.24
CA LEU A 92 -7.92 -14.17 7.93
C LEU A 92 -6.49 -13.72 8.17
N GLY A 93 -5.84 -14.24 9.22
CA GLY A 93 -4.45 -13.94 9.50
C GLY A 93 -3.53 -14.48 8.41
N TYR A 94 -3.69 -15.75 8.02
CA TYR A 94 -2.86 -16.34 6.96
C TYR A 94 -3.09 -15.65 5.61
N GLY A 95 -4.35 -15.42 5.23
CA GLY A 95 -4.70 -14.72 3.99
C GLY A 95 -4.11 -13.31 3.93
N SER A 96 -4.15 -12.56 5.04
CA SER A 96 -3.56 -11.21 5.08
C SER A 96 -2.03 -11.25 4.97
N GLN A 97 -1.35 -12.24 5.58
CA GLN A 97 0.10 -12.37 5.46
C GLN A 97 0.54 -12.74 4.03
N VAL A 98 -0.26 -13.52 3.29
CA VAL A 98 -0.01 -13.77 1.86
C VAL A 98 -0.09 -12.47 1.05
N VAL A 99 -1.07 -11.61 1.33
CA VAL A 99 -1.20 -10.29 0.69
C VAL A 99 -0.02 -9.39 1.03
N VAL A 100 0.42 -9.34 2.31
CA VAL A 100 1.62 -8.61 2.74
C VAL A 100 2.84 -9.09 1.97
N PHE A 101 3.05 -10.41 1.89
CA PHE A 101 4.20 -10.99 1.22
C PHE A 101 4.26 -10.64 -0.27
N TYR A 102 3.13 -10.74 -0.98
CA TYR A 102 3.07 -10.30 -2.37
C TYR A 102 3.32 -8.81 -2.52
N SER A 103 2.72 -8.00 -1.62
CA SER A 103 2.89 -6.54 -1.64
C SER A 103 4.35 -6.14 -1.48
N SER A 104 5.06 -6.73 -0.51
CA SER A 104 6.50 -6.50 -0.32
C SER A 104 7.35 -6.92 -1.53
N ALA A 105 6.96 -7.98 -2.24
CA ALA A 105 7.74 -8.46 -3.39
C ALA A 105 7.70 -7.47 -4.57
N TYR A 106 6.56 -6.85 -4.87
CA TYR A 106 6.43 -5.95 -6.03
C TYR A 106 6.60 -4.47 -5.68
N TYR A 107 6.18 -4.03 -4.49
CA TYR A 107 6.17 -2.61 -4.14
C TYR A 107 7.59 -2.04 -4.08
N ILE A 108 8.56 -2.83 -3.61
CA ILE A 108 9.96 -2.44 -3.57
C ILE A 108 10.58 -2.17 -4.96
N ILE A 109 9.99 -2.68 -6.05
CA ILE A 109 10.44 -2.39 -7.42
C ILE A 109 10.31 -0.90 -7.74
N ILE A 110 9.28 -0.25 -7.16
CA ILE A 110 9.07 1.19 -7.31
C ILE A 110 10.24 1.98 -6.69
N LEU A 111 10.76 1.50 -5.55
CA LEU A 111 11.94 2.09 -4.91
C LEU A 111 13.18 1.93 -5.81
N ALA A 112 13.34 0.78 -6.48
CA ALA A 112 14.44 0.59 -7.43
C ALA A 112 14.39 1.59 -8.58
N TRP A 113 13.20 1.85 -9.15
CA TRP A 113 13.01 2.91 -10.14
C TRP A 113 13.32 4.29 -9.57
N ALA A 114 12.84 4.60 -8.37
CA ALA A 114 13.10 5.89 -7.74
C ALA A 114 14.59 6.12 -7.45
N PHE A 115 15.33 5.10 -6.99
CA PHE A 115 16.79 5.17 -6.86
C PHE A 115 17.49 5.41 -8.20
N PHE A 116 17.05 4.72 -9.26
CA PHE A 116 17.60 4.94 -10.59
C PHE A 116 17.44 6.39 -11.05
N TYR A 117 16.25 6.96 -10.89
CA TYR A 117 15.98 8.36 -11.21
C TYR A 117 16.73 9.34 -10.29
N LEU A 118 16.85 9.03 -9.00
CA LEU A 118 17.64 9.82 -8.06
C LEU A 118 19.11 9.89 -8.50
N PHE A 119 19.73 8.75 -8.81
CA PHE A 119 21.11 8.72 -9.31
C PHE A 119 21.26 9.44 -10.65
N SER A 120 20.27 9.27 -11.54
CA SER A 120 20.21 9.98 -12.82
C SER A 120 20.01 11.49 -12.69
N SER A 121 19.57 11.99 -11.53
CA SER A 121 19.38 13.42 -11.26
C SER A 121 20.69 14.15 -10.95
N PHE A 122 21.78 13.43 -10.66
CA PHE A 122 23.11 14.01 -10.41
C PHE A 122 23.90 14.22 -11.70
N SER A 123 23.28 14.85 -12.69
CA SER A 123 23.87 15.17 -13.99
C SER A 123 23.76 16.68 -14.27
N GLY A 124 24.66 17.20 -15.12
CA GLY A 124 24.65 18.63 -15.50
C GLY A 124 23.37 19.04 -16.23
N GLU A 125 22.81 18.16 -17.05
CA GLU A 125 21.49 18.27 -17.66
C GLU A 125 20.72 16.99 -17.33
N LEU A 126 19.44 17.09 -16.97
CA LEU A 126 18.63 15.92 -16.63
C LEU A 126 18.51 14.99 -17.87
N PRO A 127 18.74 13.67 -17.75
CA PRO A 127 18.81 12.77 -18.91
C PRO A 127 17.50 12.68 -19.71
N TRP A 128 16.38 13.02 -19.10
CA TRP A 128 15.05 13.03 -19.72
C TRP A 128 14.63 14.41 -20.25
N ALA A 129 15.48 15.44 -20.14
CA ALA A 129 15.17 16.79 -20.61
C ALA A 129 15.30 16.93 -22.14
N SER A 130 16.17 16.17 -22.78
CA SER A 130 16.48 16.28 -24.21
C SER A 130 16.37 14.95 -24.96
N CYS A 131 16.21 15.05 -26.28
CA CYS A 131 16.17 13.91 -27.20
C CYS A 131 17.56 13.51 -27.73
N ARG A 132 18.64 14.05 -27.14
CA ARG A 132 20.01 13.93 -27.65
C ARG A 132 20.80 12.77 -27.03
N ASN A 133 20.10 11.70 -26.65
CA ASN A 133 20.71 10.56 -26.00
C ASN A 133 20.70 9.32 -26.91
N TRP A 134 21.58 8.36 -26.62
CA TRP A 134 21.75 7.15 -27.44
C TRP A 134 20.53 6.22 -27.44
N TRP A 135 19.62 6.35 -26.46
CA TRP A 135 18.38 5.58 -26.39
C TRP A 135 17.21 6.22 -27.14
N ASN A 136 17.36 7.48 -27.57
CA ASN A 136 16.28 8.21 -28.21
C ASN A 136 16.06 7.74 -29.66
N SER A 137 14.80 7.76 -30.10
CA SER A 137 14.43 7.48 -31.49
C SER A 137 14.41 8.75 -32.34
N GLU A 138 14.38 8.57 -33.66
CA GLU A 138 14.18 9.68 -34.62
C GLU A 138 12.82 10.39 -34.43
N ASN A 139 11.86 9.73 -33.77
CA ASN A 139 10.52 10.28 -33.50
C ASN A 139 10.46 11.04 -32.16
N CYS A 140 11.58 11.15 -31.42
CA CYS A 140 11.63 11.90 -30.18
C CYS A 140 11.55 13.40 -30.45
N VAL A 141 10.62 14.09 -29.77
CA VAL A 141 10.44 15.53 -29.94
C VAL A 141 10.51 16.27 -28.61
N GLU A 142 11.34 17.32 -28.58
CA GLU A 142 11.40 18.30 -27.50
C GLU A 142 10.24 19.28 -27.65
N PHE A 143 9.11 18.97 -27.01
CA PHE A 143 7.86 19.75 -27.11
C PHE A 143 8.00 21.24 -26.75
N ASP A 144 9.03 21.61 -25.97
CA ASP A 144 9.29 22.99 -25.54
C ASP A 144 9.84 23.89 -26.67
N GLN A 145 10.38 23.30 -27.74
CA GLN A 145 10.97 24.03 -28.88
C GLN A 145 10.01 24.16 -30.08
N ILE A 146 8.81 23.56 -30.02
CA ILE A 146 7.85 23.53 -31.14
C ILE A 146 6.97 24.79 -31.16
N ARG A 147 7.57 25.98 -31.31
CA ARG A 147 6.81 27.24 -31.53
C ARG A 147 6.63 27.62 -33.00
N GLY A 148 6.97 26.74 -33.95
CA GLY A 148 6.79 27.04 -35.37
C GLY A 148 6.79 25.80 -36.27
N THR A 149 5.93 25.84 -37.29
CA THR A 149 5.75 24.91 -38.42
C THR A 149 5.14 23.53 -38.12
N ARG A 150 3.88 23.34 -38.52
CA ARG A 150 3.10 22.11 -38.38
C ARG A 150 3.15 21.24 -39.63
N ASN A 151 3.42 19.94 -39.44
CA ASN A 151 2.75 18.86 -40.16
C ASN A 151 2.00 18.03 -39.10
N LEU A 152 0.65 18.01 -39.15
CA LEU A 152 -0.17 17.27 -38.18
C LEU A 152 0.12 15.77 -38.16
N SER A 153 0.52 15.19 -39.29
CA SER A 153 0.86 13.76 -39.42
C SER A 153 2.12 13.36 -38.66
N PHE A 154 3.06 14.28 -38.40
CA PHE A 154 4.27 14.01 -37.63
C PHE A 154 3.97 13.89 -36.12
N MET A 155 2.91 14.53 -35.64
CA MET A 155 2.56 14.55 -34.21
C MET A 155 1.89 13.27 -33.71
N GLU A 156 1.25 12.47 -34.59
CA GLU A 156 0.59 11.22 -34.17
C GLU A 156 1.59 10.13 -33.74
N ASN A 157 2.82 10.15 -34.25
CA ASN A 157 3.89 9.19 -33.93
C ASN A 157 5.00 9.77 -33.04
N ALA A 158 4.85 11.01 -32.57
CA ALA A 158 5.86 11.70 -31.78
C ALA A 158 5.90 11.19 -30.33
N SER A 159 7.09 10.95 -29.80
CA SER A 159 7.35 10.56 -28.41
C SER A 159 8.04 11.69 -27.66
N SER A 160 7.82 11.78 -26.33
CA SER A 160 8.52 12.75 -25.48
C SER A 160 9.85 12.17 -24.97
N PRO A 161 10.87 13.01 -24.71
CA PRO A 161 12.16 12.54 -24.20
C PRO A 161 12.03 11.80 -22.86
N VAL A 162 11.08 12.22 -22.02
CA VAL A 162 10.79 11.56 -20.74
C VAL A 162 10.14 10.19 -20.92
N LYS A 163 9.20 10.07 -21.86
CA LYS A 163 8.58 8.77 -22.17
C LYS A 163 9.62 7.79 -22.73
N GLU A 164 10.48 8.25 -23.63
CA GLU A 164 11.56 7.40 -24.15
C GLU A 164 12.62 7.07 -23.10
N PHE A 165 12.94 7.99 -22.19
CA PHE A 165 13.80 7.70 -21.05
C PHE A 165 13.20 6.57 -20.20
N TRP A 166 11.92 6.63 -19.86
CA TRP A 166 11.24 5.57 -19.11
C TRP A 166 11.18 4.24 -19.87
N GLU A 167 10.64 4.24 -21.10
CA GLU A 167 10.35 3.02 -21.84
C GLU A 167 11.62 2.38 -22.42
N ARG A 168 12.59 3.16 -22.90
CA ARG A 168 13.78 2.65 -23.61
C ARG A 168 15.05 2.62 -22.75
N ARG A 169 15.26 3.61 -21.87
CA ARG A 169 16.49 3.68 -21.06
C ARG A 169 16.36 2.98 -19.71
N VAL A 170 15.31 3.29 -18.96
CA VAL A 170 15.09 2.70 -17.63
C VAL A 170 14.66 1.25 -17.79
N LEU A 171 13.52 1.02 -18.42
CA LEU A 171 12.92 -0.31 -18.55
C LEU A 171 13.48 -1.11 -19.72
N ASN A 172 13.70 -0.45 -20.87
CA ASN A 172 13.94 -1.10 -22.16
C ASN A 172 12.87 -2.15 -22.47
N ILE A 173 11.62 -1.70 -22.49
CA ILE A 173 10.45 -2.57 -22.51
C ILE A 173 10.37 -3.41 -23.79
N THR A 174 10.11 -4.71 -23.63
CA THR A 174 9.88 -5.61 -24.77
C THR A 174 8.55 -5.31 -25.45
N GLY A 175 8.42 -5.68 -26.73
CA GLY A 175 7.19 -5.46 -27.49
C GLY A 175 6.04 -6.41 -27.11
N SER A 176 6.34 -7.51 -26.41
CA SER A 176 5.34 -8.52 -26.05
C SER A 176 5.56 -9.08 -24.65
N VAL A 177 4.44 -9.44 -23.99
CA VAL A 177 4.43 -10.03 -22.64
C VAL A 177 5.13 -11.40 -22.59
N ASN A 178 5.23 -12.11 -23.72
CA ASN A 178 5.87 -13.43 -23.80
C ASN A 178 7.41 -13.33 -23.87
N GLU A 179 7.94 -12.15 -24.16
CA GLU A 179 9.37 -11.90 -24.23
C GLU A 179 9.82 -11.20 -22.96
N LEU A 180 10.39 -11.96 -22.02
CA LEU A 180 10.91 -11.40 -20.77
C LEU A 180 12.15 -10.50 -21.01
N GLY A 181 12.91 -10.78 -22.08
CA GLY A 181 14.13 -10.07 -22.41
C GLY A 181 15.26 -10.27 -21.40
N SER A 182 16.23 -9.35 -21.41
CA SER A 182 17.42 -9.40 -20.55
C SER A 182 17.20 -8.73 -19.18
N LEU A 183 18.04 -9.06 -18.19
CA LEU A 183 18.01 -8.42 -16.88
C LEU A 183 18.64 -7.03 -16.94
N ARG A 184 17.94 -6.00 -16.45
CA ARG A 184 18.47 -4.64 -16.34
C ARG A 184 19.38 -4.54 -15.11
N TRP A 185 20.67 -4.80 -15.28
CA TRP A 185 21.63 -4.88 -14.17
C TRP A 185 21.69 -3.63 -13.27
N GLU A 186 21.57 -2.42 -13.84
CA GLU A 186 21.54 -1.17 -13.07
C GLU A 186 20.34 -1.09 -12.13
N LEU A 187 19.16 -1.49 -12.61
CA LEU A 187 17.96 -1.59 -11.78
C LEU A 187 18.08 -2.72 -10.76
N ALA A 188 18.74 -3.83 -11.10
CA ALA A 188 18.99 -4.92 -10.15
C ALA A 188 19.89 -4.46 -8.98
N LEU A 189 20.87 -3.59 -9.25
CA LEU A 189 21.68 -2.95 -8.21
C LEU A 189 20.85 -1.97 -7.36
N CYS A 190 19.97 -1.18 -7.98
CA CYS A 190 19.05 -0.30 -7.24
C CYS A 190 18.09 -1.09 -6.35
N LEU A 191 17.59 -2.23 -6.85
CA LEU A 191 16.75 -3.16 -6.09
C LEU A 191 17.53 -3.77 -4.92
N LEU A 192 18.77 -4.20 -5.14
CA LEU A 192 19.64 -4.71 -4.08
C LEU A 192 19.86 -3.65 -2.99
N LEU A 193 20.14 -2.41 -3.38
CA LEU A 193 20.28 -1.28 -2.45
C LEU A 193 19.01 -1.06 -1.63
N ALA A 194 17.83 -1.08 -2.27
CA ALA A 194 16.55 -0.92 -1.58
C ALA A 194 16.32 -2.02 -0.52
N TRP A 195 16.62 -3.28 -0.86
CA TRP A 195 16.52 -4.40 0.10
C TRP A 195 17.52 -4.29 1.25
N ILE A 196 18.76 -3.85 0.98
CA ILE A 196 19.78 -3.63 2.01
C ILE A 196 19.29 -2.56 3.01
N ILE A 197 18.78 -1.44 2.51
CA ILE A 197 18.24 -0.37 3.35
C ILE A 197 17.06 -0.89 4.18
N CYS A 198 16.07 -1.53 3.54
CA CYS A 198 14.91 -2.09 4.24
C CYS A 198 15.30 -3.09 5.33
N TYR A 199 16.25 -3.99 5.05
CA TYR A 199 16.75 -4.96 6.02
C TYR A 199 17.30 -4.26 7.28
N PHE A 200 18.18 -3.26 7.11
CA PHE A 200 18.75 -2.54 8.25
C PHE A 200 17.76 -1.62 8.96
N CYS A 201 16.68 -1.19 8.31
CA CYS A 201 15.58 -0.49 8.99
C CYS A 201 14.85 -1.42 9.98
N VAL A 202 14.65 -2.70 9.64
CA VAL A 202 13.80 -3.67 10.38
C VAL A 202 14.58 -4.65 11.27
N TRP A 203 15.89 -4.80 11.07
CA TRP A 203 16.69 -5.87 11.70
C TRP A 203 16.58 -6.00 13.23
N LYS A 204 16.40 -4.90 13.98
CA LYS A 204 16.18 -4.91 15.45
C LYS A 204 14.69 -4.75 15.84
N GLY A 205 13.79 -5.01 14.90
CA GLY A 205 12.34 -4.82 15.04
C GLY A 205 11.96 -3.38 15.29
N VAL A 206 10.86 -3.18 16.04
CA VAL A 206 10.32 -1.85 16.39
C VAL A 206 11.31 -0.89 17.04
N LYS A 207 12.41 -1.39 17.63
CA LYS A 207 13.48 -0.54 18.18
C LYS A 207 14.33 0.15 17.13
N SER A 208 14.54 -0.46 15.96
CA SER A 208 15.20 0.18 14.82
C SER A 208 14.20 0.98 14.01
N THR A 209 13.06 0.35 13.68
CA THR A 209 11.96 0.96 12.92
C THR A 209 11.51 2.27 13.55
N GLY A 210 11.28 2.28 14.87
CA GLY A 210 10.86 3.47 15.61
C GLY A 210 11.87 4.63 15.57
N LYS A 211 13.16 4.38 15.32
CA LYS A 211 14.16 5.44 15.17
C LYS A 211 14.24 5.97 13.75
N VAL A 212 14.14 5.09 12.76
CA VAL A 212 14.20 5.47 11.34
C VAL A 212 13.02 6.36 10.96
N VAL A 213 11.81 6.06 11.45
CA VAL A 213 10.57 6.81 11.15
C VAL A 213 10.61 8.28 11.54
N TYR A 214 11.48 8.69 12.47
CA TYR A 214 11.64 10.11 12.79
C TYR A 214 12.08 10.93 11.58
N PHE A 215 12.92 10.36 10.72
CA PHE A 215 13.35 11.02 9.50
C PHE A 215 12.44 10.64 8.33
N THR A 216 12.23 9.35 8.11
CA THR A 216 11.57 8.85 6.90
C THR A 216 10.10 9.26 6.82
N ALA A 217 9.37 9.34 7.94
CA ALA A 217 7.96 9.75 7.94
C ALA A 217 7.76 11.27 7.98
N THR A 218 8.71 12.04 8.53
CA THR A 218 8.57 13.50 8.68
C THR A 218 9.09 14.29 7.49
N PHE A 219 10.18 13.83 6.86
CA PHE A 219 10.82 14.54 5.76
C PHE A 219 9.93 14.66 4.51
N PRO A 220 9.12 13.66 4.12
CA PRO A 220 8.16 13.81 3.02
C PRO A 220 7.18 14.97 3.22
N TYR A 221 6.79 15.32 4.45
CA TYR A 221 5.95 16.49 4.71
C TYR A 221 6.65 17.80 4.41
N VAL A 222 7.94 17.90 4.75
CA VAL A 222 8.76 19.07 4.41
C VAL A 222 8.87 19.20 2.90
N MET A 223 9.15 18.10 2.20
CA MET A 223 9.24 18.09 0.74
C MET A 223 7.91 18.43 0.08
N LEU A 224 6.81 17.87 0.56
CA LEU A 224 5.47 18.14 0.05
C LEU A 224 5.08 19.61 0.25
N LEU A 225 5.45 20.23 1.38
CA LEU A 225 5.25 21.67 1.60
C LEU A 225 6.09 22.51 0.62
N VAL A 226 7.35 22.15 0.42
CA VAL A 226 8.24 22.84 -0.54
C VAL A 226 7.70 22.73 -1.97
N LEU A 227 7.26 21.54 -2.38
CA LEU A 227 6.65 21.31 -3.69
C LEU A 227 5.31 22.01 -3.84
N LEU A 228 4.51 22.10 -2.78
CA LEU A 228 3.26 22.86 -2.79
C LEU A 228 3.52 24.34 -3.01
N ILE A 229 4.42 24.95 -2.22
CA ILE A 229 4.78 26.37 -2.35
C ILE A 229 5.33 26.62 -3.75
N ARG A 230 6.22 25.75 -4.25
CA ARG A 230 6.74 25.90 -5.61
C ARG A 230 5.64 25.78 -6.65
N GLY A 231 4.82 24.73 -6.56
CA GLY A 231 3.74 24.42 -7.49
C GLY A 231 2.76 25.57 -7.65
N ILE A 232 2.27 26.16 -6.54
CA ILE A 232 1.32 27.28 -6.60
C ILE A 232 1.92 28.59 -7.11
N THR A 233 3.26 28.73 -7.10
CA THR A 233 3.95 29.92 -7.65
C THR A 233 4.21 29.83 -9.15
N LEU A 234 3.96 28.68 -9.78
CA LEU A 234 4.16 28.49 -11.21
C LEU A 234 3.01 29.09 -12.03
N PRO A 235 3.28 29.56 -13.26
CA PRO A 235 2.21 30.00 -14.16
C PRO A 235 1.30 28.81 -14.53
N GLY A 236 0.00 29.04 -14.73
CA GLY A 236 -0.96 27.97 -15.03
C GLY A 236 -1.36 27.07 -13.85
N ALA A 237 -0.77 27.28 -12.65
CA ALA A 237 -1.09 26.47 -11.47
C ALA A 237 -2.58 26.53 -11.08
N ILE A 238 -3.23 27.68 -11.29
CA ILE A 238 -4.65 27.86 -10.98
C ILE A 238 -5.55 26.97 -11.85
N ASP A 239 -5.19 26.76 -13.12
CA ASP A 239 -5.95 25.91 -14.04
C ASP A 239 -5.88 24.45 -13.59
N GLY A 240 -4.70 24.02 -13.14
CA GLY A 240 -4.51 22.72 -12.49
C GLY A 240 -5.37 22.52 -11.25
N ILE A 241 -5.40 23.51 -10.34
CA ILE A 241 -6.20 23.44 -9.11
C ILE A 241 -7.70 23.45 -9.43
N ASN A 242 -8.13 24.25 -10.40
CA ASN A 242 -9.50 24.22 -10.88
C ASN A 242 -9.83 22.83 -11.42
N PHE A 243 -8.96 22.24 -12.23
CA PHE A 243 -9.15 20.88 -12.76
C PHE A 243 -9.23 19.81 -11.67
N TYR A 244 -8.51 19.99 -10.55
CA TYR A 244 -8.56 19.10 -9.40
C TYR A 244 -9.88 19.17 -8.62
N LEU A 245 -10.44 20.38 -8.44
CA LEU A 245 -11.56 20.62 -7.51
C LEU A 245 -12.89 20.96 -8.17
N TYR A 246 -12.92 21.29 -9.47
CA TYR A 246 -14.14 21.73 -10.13
C TYR A 246 -15.21 20.64 -10.06
N PRO A 247 -16.36 20.91 -9.41
CA PRO A 247 -17.32 19.88 -9.09
C PRO A 247 -18.16 19.50 -10.33
N ASN A 248 -18.23 18.20 -10.64
CA ASN A 248 -19.18 17.66 -11.63
C ASN A 248 -20.20 16.73 -10.95
N PRO A 249 -21.38 17.23 -10.53
CA PRO A 249 -22.38 16.45 -9.80
C PRO A 249 -22.91 15.23 -10.56
N ALA A 250 -22.89 15.25 -11.89
CA ALA A 250 -23.35 14.12 -12.70
C ALA A 250 -22.55 12.84 -12.45
N ARG A 251 -21.29 12.96 -12.01
CA ARG A 251 -20.43 11.81 -11.69
C ARG A 251 -20.90 11.03 -10.46
N LEU A 252 -21.68 11.59 -9.53
CA LEU A 252 -22.20 10.84 -8.37
C LEU A 252 -23.18 9.72 -8.73
N ALA A 253 -23.83 9.85 -9.89
CA ALA A 253 -24.74 8.82 -10.40
C ALA A 253 -23.98 7.59 -10.93
N ASP A 254 -22.68 7.73 -11.23
CA ASP A 254 -21.84 6.61 -11.67
C ASP A 254 -21.35 5.82 -10.44
N PRO A 255 -21.74 4.54 -10.27
CA PRO A 255 -21.33 3.78 -9.11
C PRO A 255 -19.82 3.44 -9.13
N GLN A 256 -19.11 3.59 -10.25
CA GLN A 256 -17.65 3.51 -10.30
C GLN A 256 -16.99 4.53 -9.36
N VAL A 257 -17.60 5.72 -9.22
CA VAL A 257 -17.08 6.79 -8.35
C VAL A 257 -17.07 6.34 -6.88
N TRP A 258 -18.10 5.60 -6.46
CA TRP A 258 -18.21 5.04 -5.12
C TRP A 258 -17.22 3.89 -4.90
N MET A 259 -16.99 3.04 -5.92
CA MET A 259 -15.96 1.99 -5.83
C MET A 259 -14.55 2.56 -5.72
N ASP A 260 -14.22 3.55 -6.57
CA ASP A 260 -12.91 4.19 -6.56
C ASP A 260 -12.66 4.88 -5.20
N ALA A 261 -13.69 5.52 -4.62
CA ALA A 261 -13.62 6.11 -3.28
C ALA A 261 -13.41 5.07 -2.17
N GLY A 262 -14.21 4.00 -2.19
CA GLY A 262 -14.10 2.91 -1.22
C GLY A 262 -12.73 2.25 -1.28
N THR A 263 -12.34 1.73 -2.46
CA THR A 263 -11.04 1.09 -2.64
C THR A 263 -9.89 2.00 -2.25
N GLN A 264 -9.94 3.30 -2.59
CA GLN A 264 -8.92 4.27 -2.17
C GLN A 264 -8.77 4.36 -0.65
N ILE A 265 -9.86 4.34 0.13
CA ILE A 265 -9.79 4.31 1.60
C ILE A 265 -9.10 3.03 2.08
N PHE A 266 -9.52 1.87 1.57
CA PHE A 266 -8.94 0.58 1.97
C PHE A 266 -7.44 0.50 1.68
N TYR A 267 -7.02 0.88 0.47
CA TYR A 267 -5.61 0.90 0.09
C TYR A 267 -4.80 1.92 0.86
N SER A 268 -5.27 3.17 0.92
CA SER A 268 -4.54 4.27 1.56
C SER A 268 -4.36 4.04 3.06
N TYR A 269 -5.26 3.31 3.71
CA TYR A 269 -5.20 3.09 5.16
C TYR A 269 -4.52 1.75 5.49
N ALA A 270 -4.13 0.97 4.47
CA ALA A 270 -3.61 -0.39 4.59
C ALA A 270 -4.52 -1.32 5.41
N LEU A 271 -5.83 -1.17 5.27
CA LEU A 271 -6.84 -1.95 6.00
C LEU A 271 -6.85 -3.40 5.51
N CYS A 272 -7.12 -4.33 6.42
CA CYS A 272 -7.33 -5.76 6.12
C CYS A 272 -6.07 -6.51 5.65
N ILE A 273 -4.90 -5.87 5.72
CA ILE A 273 -3.60 -6.46 5.35
C ILE A 273 -2.86 -6.96 6.61
N GLY A 274 -3.21 -6.45 7.80
CA GLY A 274 -2.69 -6.91 9.09
C GLY A 274 -1.53 -6.07 9.64
N CYS A 275 -1.05 -5.06 8.90
CA CYS A 275 0.00 -4.15 9.38
C CYS A 275 -0.44 -3.37 10.64
N LEU A 276 -1.68 -2.89 10.68
CA LEU A 276 -2.22 -2.15 11.83
C LEU A 276 -2.33 -3.01 13.08
N THR A 277 -2.74 -4.28 12.93
CA THR A 277 -2.76 -5.26 14.02
C THR A 277 -1.35 -5.50 14.56
N ALA A 278 -0.37 -5.67 13.68
CA ALA A 278 1.03 -5.84 14.08
C ALA A 278 1.58 -4.60 14.80
N LEU A 279 1.44 -3.39 14.24
CA LEU A 279 1.92 -2.16 14.88
C LEU A 279 1.23 -1.88 16.21
N GLY A 280 -0.09 -2.10 16.29
CA GLY A 280 -0.88 -1.95 17.50
C GLY A 280 -0.48 -2.93 18.60
N SER A 281 -0.02 -4.13 18.23
CA SER A 281 0.40 -5.16 19.20
C SER A 281 1.66 -4.83 20.01
N TYR A 282 2.42 -3.82 19.60
CA TYR A 282 3.59 -3.32 20.33
C TYR A 282 3.25 -2.14 21.25
N ASN A 283 1.99 -1.69 21.25
CA ASN A 283 1.53 -0.64 22.15
C ASN A 283 1.40 -1.15 23.58
N LYS A 284 1.44 -0.20 24.51
CA LYS A 284 1.02 -0.46 25.89
C LYS A 284 -0.48 -0.72 25.92
N TYR A 285 -0.91 -1.64 26.79
CA TYR A 285 -2.31 -2.01 26.94
C TYR A 285 -3.23 -0.80 27.17
N ASN A 286 -2.79 0.15 28.00
CA ASN A 286 -3.53 1.35 28.37
C ASN A 286 -3.35 2.54 27.40
N ASN A 287 -2.76 2.33 26.21
CA ASN A 287 -2.64 3.41 25.24
C ASN A 287 -4.01 3.78 24.65
N ASN A 288 -4.24 5.06 24.43
CA ASN A 288 -5.49 5.55 23.87
C ASN A 288 -5.56 5.34 22.35
N CYS A 289 -5.79 4.09 21.92
CA CYS A 289 -5.87 3.72 20.51
C CYS A 289 -7.00 4.45 19.78
N TYR A 290 -8.12 4.75 20.45
CA TYR A 290 -9.25 5.45 19.83
C TYR A 290 -8.86 6.83 19.28
N LYS A 291 -8.22 7.68 20.12
CA LYS A 291 -7.77 9.00 19.68
C LYS A 291 -6.70 8.89 18.61
N ASP A 292 -5.75 7.98 18.79
CA ASP A 292 -4.65 7.78 17.86
C ASP A 292 -5.19 7.43 16.45
N CYS A 293 -6.11 6.47 16.36
CA CYS A 293 -6.73 6.06 15.10
C CYS A 293 -7.48 7.21 14.41
N VAL A 294 -8.30 7.98 15.16
CA VAL A 294 -9.04 9.12 14.57
C VAL A 294 -8.08 10.18 14.01
N TYR A 295 -7.05 10.56 14.77
CA TYR A 295 -6.08 11.56 14.30
C TYR A 295 -5.26 11.06 13.12
N LEU A 296 -4.85 9.79 13.12
CA LEU A 296 -4.09 9.19 12.02
C LEU A 296 -4.91 9.11 10.72
N CYS A 297 -6.18 8.71 10.79
CA CYS A 297 -7.06 8.72 9.62
C CYS A 297 -7.24 10.14 9.07
N LEU A 298 -7.50 11.13 9.93
CA LEU A 298 -7.63 12.52 9.50
C LEU A 298 -6.33 13.07 8.90
N LEU A 299 -5.18 12.74 9.50
CA LEU A 299 -3.87 13.10 8.96
C LEU A 299 -3.66 12.51 7.58
N ASN A 300 -4.01 11.24 7.38
CA ASN A 300 -3.85 10.56 6.10
C ASN A 300 -4.70 11.19 4.98
N SER A 301 -5.99 11.41 5.24
CA SER A 301 -6.90 12.05 4.29
C SER A 301 -6.54 13.51 4.05
N GLY A 302 -6.11 14.24 5.09
CA GLY A 302 -5.61 15.60 4.96
C GLY A 302 -4.34 15.66 4.10
N THR A 303 -3.41 14.72 4.28
CA THR A 303 -2.18 14.65 3.48
C THR A 303 -2.49 14.38 2.01
N SER A 304 -3.43 13.47 1.73
CA SER A 304 -3.94 13.20 0.36
C SER A 304 -4.57 14.42 -0.29
N PHE A 305 -5.28 15.24 0.48
CA PHE A 305 -5.87 16.47 -0.02
C PHE A 305 -4.80 17.50 -0.40
N VAL A 306 -3.82 17.71 0.49
CA VAL A 306 -2.73 18.68 0.27
C VAL A 306 -1.80 18.22 -0.86
N SER A 307 -1.49 16.92 -0.97
CA SER A 307 -0.72 16.37 -2.09
C SER A 307 -1.41 16.64 -3.43
N GLY A 308 -2.74 16.62 -3.46
CA GLY A 308 -3.52 16.95 -4.65
C GLY A 308 -3.23 18.35 -5.18
N PHE A 309 -3.17 19.36 -4.31
CA PHE A 309 -2.77 20.71 -4.72
C PHE A 309 -1.33 20.75 -5.25
N ALA A 310 -0.39 20.08 -4.56
CA ALA A 310 1.01 20.05 -4.98
C ALA A 310 1.19 19.41 -6.37
N ILE A 311 0.48 18.32 -6.66
CA ILE A 311 0.56 17.62 -7.95
C ILE A 311 -0.17 18.38 -9.05
N PHE A 312 -1.42 18.79 -8.83
CA PHE A 312 -2.20 19.44 -9.88
C PHE A 312 -1.71 20.84 -10.20
N SER A 313 -1.13 21.57 -9.26
CA SER A 313 -0.49 22.87 -9.57
C SER A 313 0.70 22.70 -10.55
N VAL A 314 1.51 21.66 -10.36
CA VAL A 314 2.63 21.32 -11.27
C VAL A 314 2.12 20.80 -12.62
N LEU A 315 1.06 19.98 -12.64
CA LEU A 315 0.44 19.53 -13.90
C LEU A 315 -0.20 20.69 -14.68
N GLY A 316 -0.83 21.66 -13.97
CA GLY A 316 -1.37 22.87 -14.58
C GLY A 316 -0.29 23.71 -15.25
N PHE A 317 0.86 23.86 -14.59
CA PHE A 317 2.05 24.48 -15.18
C PHE A 317 2.53 23.77 -16.45
N MET A 318 2.63 22.43 -16.40
CA MET A 318 3.03 21.64 -17.55
C MET A 318 2.08 21.81 -18.74
N ALA A 319 0.77 21.81 -18.48
CA ALA A 319 -0.25 22.04 -19.51
C ALA A 319 -0.18 23.46 -20.10
N PHE A 320 0.05 24.47 -19.25
CA PHE A 320 0.21 25.86 -19.66
C PHE A 320 1.43 26.09 -20.55
N GLU A 321 2.60 25.57 -20.17
CA GLU A 321 3.83 25.71 -20.97
C GLU A 321 3.72 25.00 -22.32
N GLN A 322 3.03 23.85 -22.37
CA GLN A 322 2.83 23.08 -23.60
C GLN A 322 1.66 23.55 -24.46
N GLY A 323 0.77 24.38 -23.92
CA GLY A 323 -0.47 24.78 -24.59
C GLY A 323 -1.41 23.59 -24.89
N VAL A 324 -1.40 22.57 -24.03
CA VAL A 324 -2.27 21.37 -24.15
C VAL A 324 -3.29 21.31 -23.02
N ASP A 325 -4.35 20.52 -23.22
CA ASP A 325 -5.35 20.31 -22.17
C ASP A 325 -4.78 19.44 -21.03
N ILE A 326 -5.12 19.78 -19.79
CA ILE A 326 -4.62 19.09 -18.58
C ILE A 326 -4.98 17.59 -18.59
N SER A 327 -6.10 17.20 -19.22
CA SER A 327 -6.50 15.79 -19.33
C SER A 327 -5.48 14.92 -20.07
N THR A 328 -4.69 15.50 -20.97
CA THR A 328 -3.68 14.79 -21.78
C THR A 328 -2.37 14.57 -21.05
N VAL A 329 -2.12 15.32 -19.96
CA VAL A 329 -0.90 15.21 -19.13
C VAL A 329 -1.16 14.47 -17.82
N ALA A 330 -2.42 14.28 -17.44
CA ALA A 330 -2.82 13.58 -16.23
C ALA A 330 -2.75 12.05 -16.41
N GLU A 331 -1.59 11.48 -16.13
CA GLU A 331 -1.39 10.03 -16.06
C GLU A 331 -1.73 9.45 -14.67
N SER A 332 -1.91 8.13 -14.58
CA SER A 332 -2.15 7.42 -13.31
C SER A 332 -1.01 6.48 -12.95
N GLY A 333 -0.79 6.27 -11.65
CA GLY A 333 0.16 5.26 -11.15
C GLY A 333 1.61 5.64 -11.46
N PRO A 334 2.48 4.68 -11.86
CA PRO A 334 3.88 4.94 -12.15
C PRO A 334 4.12 6.01 -13.23
N GLY A 335 3.23 6.11 -14.22
CA GLY A 335 3.35 7.14 -15.28
C GLY A 335 3.32 8.56 -14.74
N LEU A 336 2.51 8.83 -13.71
CA LEU A 336 2.45 10.15 -13.09
C LEU A 336 3.79 10.54 -12.44
N ALA A 337 4.43 9.63 -11.70
CA ALA A 337 5.68 9.91 -10.99
C ALA A 337 6.94 9.80 -11.87
N PHE A 338 6.94 8.92 -12.87
CA PHE A 338 8.13 8.64 -13.69
C PHE A 338 8.05 9.22 -15.10
N ILE A 339 6.92 9.79 -15.52
CA ILE A 339 6.77 10.43 -16.84
C ILE A 339 6.27 11.88 -16.70
N ALA A 340 5.08 12.08 -16.13
CA ALA A 340 4.49 13.43 -16.08
C ALA A 340 5.26 14.38 -15.16
N TYR A 341 5.62 13.92 -13.96
CA TYR A 341 6.33 14.77 -13.00
C TYR A 341 7.75 15.14 -13.42
N PRO A 342 8.61 14.19 -13.86
CA PRO A 342 9.97 14.52 -14.29
C PRO A 342 9.98 15.46 -15.50
N ARG A 343 8.95 15.39 -16.34
CA ARG A 343 8.72 16.33 -17.45
C ARG A 343 8.39 17.74 -16.96
N ALA A 344 7.53 17.89 -15.97
CA ALA A 344 7.25 19.20 -15.39
C ALA A 344 8.49 19.78 -14.70
N VAL A 345 9.28 18.94 -14.02
CA VAL A 345 10.51 19.34 -13.34
C VAL A 345 11.59 19.81 -14.31
N SER A 346 11.75 19.18 -15.48
CA SER A 346 12.75 19.61 -16.47
C SER A 346 12.49 21.01 -17.02
N MET A 347 11.25 21.50 -16.95
CA MET A 347 10.85 22.85 -17.38
C MET A 347 11.11 23.93 -16.31
N MET A 348 11.43 23.53 -15.07
CA MET A 348 11.65 24.48 -13.98
C MET A 348 13.12 24.93 -13.90
N PRO A 349 13.40 26.18 -13.47
CA PRO A 349 14.75 26.58 -13.12
C PRO A 349 15.28 25.71 -11.95
N LEU A 350 16.58 25.38 -11.99
CA LEU A 350 17.24 24.48 -11.04
C LEU A 350 16.58 23.08 -11.01
N SER A 351 16.24 22.54 -12.18
CA SER A 351 15.52 21.27 -12.35
C SER A 351 16.13 20.09 -11.59
N GLN A 352 17.46 20.04 -11.45
CA GLN A 352 18.16 19.00 -10.69
C GLN A 352 17.77 19.00 -9.21
N LEU A 353 17.65 20.17 -8.57
CA LEU A 353 17.28 20.28 -7.17
C LEU A 353 15.88 19.71 -6.94
N TRP A 354 14.92 20.12 -7.78
CA TRP A 354 13.53 19.65 -7.69
C TRP A 354 13.42 18.16 -7.95
N SER A 355 14.18 17.63 -8.91
CA SER A 355 14.25 16.20 -9.20
C SER A 355 14.77 15.39 -8.01
N ILE A 356 15.89 15.82 -7.42
CA ILE A 356 16.48 15.18 -6.24
C ILE A 356 15.49 15.19 -5.07
N CYS A 357 14.88 16.33 -4.77
CA CYS A 357 13.88 16.45 -3.71
C CYS A 357 12.68 15.51 -3.93
N PHE A 358 12.18 15.44 -5.17
CA PHE A 358 11.03 14.61 -5.52
C PHE A 358 11.32 13.11 -5.42
N PHE A 359 12.41 12.64 -6.03
CA PHE A 359 12.74 11.21 -5.98
C PHE A 359 13.19 10.77 -4.58
N LEU A 360 13.85 11.65 -3.81
CA LEU A 360 14.13 11.39 -2.40
C LEU A 360 12.83 11.26 -1.59
N MET A 361 11.84 12.12 -1.85
CA MET A 361 10.51 12.02 -1.23
C MET A 361 9.82 10.69 -1.58
N ILE A 362 9.82 10.28 -2.86
CA ILE A 362 9.26 8.98 -3.30
C ILE A 362 9.94 7.82 -2.58
N ILE A 363 11.27 7.85 -2.48
CA ILE A 363 12.04 6.81 -1.79
C ILE A 363 11.61 6.71 -0.33
N LEU A 364 11.52 7.83 0.38
CA LEU A 364 11.16 7.84 1.80
C LEU A 364 9.72 7.38 2.04
N LEU A 365 8.76 7.85 1.22
CA LEU A 365 7.36 7.40 1.27
C LEU A 365 7.21 5.90 0.97
N GLY A 366 8.01 5.37 0.03
CA GLY A 366 7.99 3.95 -0.28
C GLY A 366 8.67 3.10 0.80
N LEU A 367 9.80 3.56 1.35
CA LEU A 367 10.54 2.83 2.38
C LEU A 367 9.70 2.59 3.63
N ASP A 368 8.94 3.60 4.08
CA ASP A 368 8.08 3.48 5.27
C ASP A 368 7.03 2.38 5.13
N SER A 369 6.35 2.34 3.99
CA SER A 369 5.35 1.30 3.71
C SER A 369 5.99 -0.09 3.62
N GLU A 370 7.16 -0.20 3.00
CA GLU A 370 7.85 -1.47 2.79
C GLU A 370 8.35 -2.08 4.11
N PHE A 371 9.01 -1.31 4.95
CA PHE A 371 9.55 -1.87 6.20
C PHE A 371 8.47 -2.22 7.22
N VAL A 372 7.33 -1.52 7.21
CA VAL A 372 6.18 -1.88 8.07
C VAL A 372 5.52 -3.16 7.57
N ALA A 373 5.41 -3.36 6.25
CA ALA A 373 4.93 -4.62 5.68
C ALA A 373 5.83 -5.79 6.12
N LEU A 374 7.15 -5.64 6.01
CA LEU A 374 8.12 -6.63 6.49
C LEU A 374 8.03 -6.85 8.01
N GLU A 375 7.89 -5.79 8.81
CA GLU A 375 7.72 -5.92 10.26
C GLU A 375 6.41 -6.65 10.60
N SER A 376 5.33 -6.41 9.87
CA SER A 376 4.05 -7.12 10.03
C SER A 376 4.21 -8.62 9.77
N LEU A 377 4.86 -8.98 8.65
CA LEU A 377 5.14 -10.38 8.31
C LEU A 377 6.01 -11.05 9.37
N MET A 378 7.11 -10.39 9.76
CA MET A 378 8.01 -10.89 10.79
C MET A 378 7.32 -11.04 12.15
N THR A 379 6.46 -10.09 12.51
CA THR A 379 5.71 -10.13 13.78
C THR A 379 4.75 -11.31 13.80
N ALA A 380 3.99 -11.55 12.72
CA ALA A 380 3.09 -12.69 12.63
C ALA A 380 3.82 -14.03 12.76
N ILE A 381 4.94 -14.21 12.06
CA ILE A 381 5.72 -15.45 12.08
C ILE A 381 6.43 -15.64 13.43
N THR A 382 7.01 -14.58 13.98
CA THR A 382 7.69 -14.63 15.29
C THR A 382 6.71 -15.01 16.39
N ASP A 383 5.47 -14.51 16.36
CA ASP A 383 4.50 -14.82 17.40
C ASP A 383 3.90 -16.22 17.29
N MET A 384 3.88 -16.82 16.09
CA MET A 384 3.45 -18.21 15.91
C MET A 384 4.41 -19.20 16.59
N ASN A 385 5.72 -18.91 16.59
CA ASN A 385 6.74 -19.74 17.24
C ASN A 385 7.78 -18.89 17.99
N SER A 386 7.32 -18.22 19.04
CA SER A 386 8.11 -17.24 19.80
C SER A 386 9.34 -17.85 20.47
N SER A 387 9.24 -19.09 20.97
CA SER A 387 10.35 -19.80 21.61
C SER A 387 11.52 -20.04 20.65
N PHE A 388 11.24 -20.24 19.35
CA PHE A 388 12.27 -20.46 18.35
C PHE A 388 12.90 -19.16 17.84
N PHE A 389 12.07 -18.15 17.50
CA PHE A 389 12.54 -16.94 16.81
C PHE A 389 13.12 -15.85 17.72
N LEU A 390 12.69 -15.79 18.99
CA LEU A 390 13.21 -14.82 19.97
C LEU A 390 14.55 -15.23 20.60
N GLN A 391 15.16 -16.33 20.12
CA GLN A 391 16.48 -16.77 20.58
C GLN A 391 17.60 -16.26 19.65
N GLY A 392 18.53 -15.49 20.22
CA GLY A 392 19.76 -15.04 19.58
C GLY A 392 19.52 -14.25 18.28
N HIS A 393 20.15 -14.67 17.18
CA HIS A 393 20.13 -13.96 15.89
C HIS A 393 19.11 -14.53 14.89
N ARG A 394 18.24 -15.47 15.30
CA ARG A 394 17.36 -16.22 14.39
C ARG A 394 16.34 -15.33 13.67
N ARG A 395 15.70 -14.39 14.39
CA ARG A 395 14.80 -13.39 13.76
C ARG A 395 15.50 -12.61 12.64
N LYS A 396 16.75 -12.18 12.87
CA LYS A 396 17.55 -11.40 11.91
C LYS A 396 17.89 -12.24 10.67
N LEU A 397 18.33 -13.48 10.86
CA LEU A 397 18.64 -14.42 9.78
C LEU A 397 17.39 -14.77 8.95
N PHE A 398 16.24 -14.94 9.60
CA PHE A 398 15.00 -15.24 8.91
C PHE A 398 14.46 -14.03 8.12
N LEU A 399 14.56 -12.82 8.67
CA LEU A 399 14.30 -11.60 7.93
C LEU A 399 15.20 -11.50 6.69
N LEU A 400 16.51 -11.78 6.84
CA LEU A 400 17.44 -11.79 5.70
C LEU A 400 17.01 -12.80 4.64
N LEU A 401 16.60 -14.01 5.04
CA LEU A 401 16.08 -15.03 4.13
C LEU A 401 14.87 -14.52 3.33
N ILE A 402 13.90 -13.89 4.01
CA ILE A 402 12.72 -13.30 3.33
C ILE A 402 13.17 -12.23 2.34
N CYS A 403 14.03 -11.29 2.75
CA CYS A 403 14.54 -10.24 1.86
C CYS A 403 15.26 -10.83 0.64
N VAL A 404 16.06 -11.89 0.81
CA VAL A 404 16.75 -12.57 -0.29
C VAL A 404 15.76 -13.28 -1.21
N CYS A 405 14.77 -13.98 -0.68
CA CYS A 405 13.73 -14.61 -1.48
C CYS A 405 12.92 -13.59 -2.28
N CYS A 406 12.50 -12.49 -1.65
CA CYS A 406 11.77 -11.41 -2.33
C CYS A 406 12.66 -10.68 -3.35
N PHE A 407 13.96 -10.50 -3.09
CA PHE A 407 14.92 -9.98 -4.06
C PHE A 407 15.02 -10.86 -5.30
N LEU A 408 15.13 -12.18 -5.13
CA LEU A 408 15.21 -13.13 -6.25
C LEU A 408 13.92 -13.11 -7.10
N VAL A 409 12.74 -13.03 -6.47
CA VAL A 409 11.48 -12.83 -7.19
C VAL A 409 11.46 -11.47 -7.88
N GLY A 410 11.96 -10.42 -7.22
CA GLY A 410 12.04 -9.06 -7.75
C GLY A 410 12.93 -8.93 -8.99
N LEU A 411 13.95 -9.78 -9.14
CA LEU A 411 14.76 -9.81 -10.37
C LEU A 411 13.93 -10.08 -11.62
N LEU A 412 12.84 -10.85 -11.51
CA LEU A 412 11.91 -11.09 -12.63
C LEU A 412 11.14 -9.83 -13.04
N MET A 413 10.92 -8.90 -12.11
CA MET A 413 10.22 -7.62 -12.36
C MET A 413 11.18 -6.51 -12.82
N VAL A 414 12.49 -6.80 -12.84
CA VAL A 414 13.57 -5.88 -13.25
C VAL A 414 14.19 -6.29 -14.60
N THR A 415 13.60 -7.27 -15.28
CA THR A 415 13.91 -7.55 -16.69
C THR A 415 13.23 -6.54 -17.61
N GLU A 416 13.57 -6.60 -18.90
CA GLU A 416 12.96 -5.78 -19.96
C GLU A 416 11.42 -5.97 -20.04
N GLY A 417 10.93 -7.19 -19.89
CA GLY A 417 9.51 -7.52 -19.77
C GLY A 417 8.96 -7.39 -18.33
N GLY A 418 9.76 -6.91 -17.39
CA GLY A 418 9.45 -6.91 -15.96
C GLY A 418 8.25 -6.05 -15.57
N LEU A 419 7.98 -4.97 -16.33
CA LEU A 419 6.81 -4.11 -16.11
C LEU A 419 5.49 -4.88 -16.28
N TYR A 420 5.41 -5.84 -17.21
CA TYR A 420 4.21 -6.65 -17.41
C TYR A 420 3.90 -7.52 -16.19
N ILE A 421 4.94 -8.10 -15.59
CA ILE A 421 4.83 -8.92 -14.38
C ILE A 421 4.48 -8.04 -13.19
N PHE A 422 5.15 -6.89 -13.06
CA PHE A 422 4.85 -5.89 -12.03
C PHE A 422 3.37 -5.51 -12.02
N GLN A 423 2.77 -5.24 -13.20
CA GLN A 423 1.35 -4.90 -13.30
C GLN A 423 0.42 -6.06 -12.91
N LEU A 424 0.80 -7.31 -13.16
CA LEU A 424 0.02 -8.48 -12.69
C LEU A 424 0.00 -8.55 -11.16
N PHE A 425 1.14 -8.28 -10.52
CA PHE A 425 1.21 -8.18 -9.05
C PHE A 425 0.36 -7.01 -8.56
N ASP A 426 0.56 -5.80 -9.07
CA ASP A 426 -0.13 -4.58 -8.63
C ASP A 426 -1.66 -4.71 -8.78
N TYR A 427 -2.13 -5.28 -9.89
CA TYR A 427 -3.57 -5.40 -10.17
C TYR A 427 -4.26 -6.52 -9.38
N TYR A 428 -3.64 -7.71 -9.29
CA TYR A 428 -4.30 -8.92 -8.76
C TYR A 428 -3.91 -9.28 -7.32
N SER A 429 -2.67 -9.03 -6.88
CA SER A 429 -2.17 -9.57 -5.61
C SER A 429 -2.83 -8.94 -4.38
N CYS A 430 -2.85 -7.62 -4.33
CA CYS A 430 -3.58 -6.84 -3.36
C CYS A 430 -4.69 -6.14 -4.13
N SER A 431 -5.68 -6.87 -4.62
CA SER A 431 -6.81 -6.27 -5.36
C SER A 431 -7.84 -5.65 -4.42
N GLY A 432 -8.55 -4.62 -4.88
CA GLY A 432 -9.62 -4.00 -4.09
C GLY A 432 -10.70 -5.01 -3.70
N MET A 433 -10.93 -6.01 -4.55
CA MET A 433 -11.84 -7.12 -4.30
C MET A 433 -11.39 -8.01 -3.14
N THR A 434 -10.10 -8.36 -3.08
CA THR A 434 -9.51 -9.15 -1.98
C THR A 434 -9.66 -8.41 -0.65
N LEU A 435 -9.34 -7.11 -0.62
CA LEU A 435 -9.45 -6.30 0.59
C LEU A 435 -10.90 -6.16 1.05
N LEU A 436 -11.85 -5.96 0.13
CA LEU A 436 -13.28 -5.91 0.45
C LEU A 436 -13.79 -7.24 1.03
N LEU A 437 -13.36 -8.38 0.50
CA LEU A 437 -13.72 -9.70 1.06
C LEU A 437 -13.19 -9.89 2.48
N PHE A 438 -11.94 -9.50 2.74
CA PHE A 438 -11.38 -9.54 4.08
C PHE A 438 -12.10 -8.58 5.02
N ALA A 439 -12.47 -7.39 4.56
CA ALA A 439 -13.26 -6.43 5.33
C ALA A 439 -14.62 -6.99 5.75
N ILE A 440 -15.31 -7.69 4.83
CA ILE A 440 -16.58 -8.37 5.10
C ILE A 440 -16.36 -9.46 6.14
N ALA A 441 -15.37 -10.34 5.93
CA ALA A 441 -15.11 -11.46 6.83
C ALA A 441 -14.69 -11.01 8.24
N GLN A 442 -13.81 -10.01 8.37
CA GLN A 442 -13.43 -9.42 9.64
C GLN A 442 -14.63 -8.75 10.35
N SER A 443 -15.42 -7.97 9.62
CA SER A 443 -16.61 -7.29 10.17
C SER A 443 -17.68 -8.29 10.62
N VAL A 444 -17.90 -9.37 9.86
CA VAL A 444 -18.83 -10.44 10.24
C VAL A 444 -18.32 -11.17 11.48
N CYS A 445 -17.03 -11.50 11.53
CA CYS A 445 -16.42 -12.14 12.70
C CYS A 445 -16.61 -11.29 13.97
N ILE A 446 -16.20 -10.03 13.94
CA ILE A 446 -16.31 -9.13 15.09
C ILE A 446 -17.76 -8.75 15.39
N GLY A 447 -18.56 -8.48 14.37
CA GLY A 447 -19.94 -8.04 14.49
C GLY A 447 -20.86 -9.09 15.13
N TRP A 448 -20.70 -10.36 14.73
CA TRP A 448 -21.68 -11.41 15.00
C TRP A 448 -21.13 -12.65 15.70
N PHE A 449 -19.88 -13.05 15.44
CA PHE A 449 -19.31 -14.25 16.05
C PHE A 449 -18.62 -13.96 17.39
N TYR A 450 -17.62 -13.08 17.39
CA TYR A 450 -16.96 -12.62 18.61
C TYR A 450 -17.86 -11.69 19.45
N GLY A 451 -18.67 -10.88 18.76
CA GLY A 451 -19.61 -9.93 19.32
C GLY A 451 -19.04 -8.52 19.42
N ALA A 452 -19.68 -7.56 18.73
CA ALA A 452 -19.24 -6.17 18.70
C ALA A 452 -19.28 -5.50 20.09
N ASP A 453 -20.22 -5.93 20.94
CA ASP A 453 -20.29 -5.55 22.35
C ASP A 453 -19.02 -5.92 23.12
N ARG A 454 -18.51 -7.14 22.92
CA ARG A 454 -17.31 -7.61 23.61
C ARG A 454 -16.08 -6.82 23.19
N LEU A 455 -15.90 -6.58 21.88
CA LEU A 455 -14.80 -5.75 21.42
C LEU A 455 -14.91 -4.31 21.94
N TYR A 456 -16.12 -3.75 21.96
CA TYR A 456 -16.36 -2.41 22.50
C TYR A 456 -15.98 -2.32 23.98
N GLU A 457 -16.39 -3.29 24.80
CA GLU A 457 -15.99 -3.34 26.22
C GLU A 457 -14.48 -3.58 26.41
N ASN A 458 -13.83 -4.39 25.58
CA ASN A 458 -12.36 -4.53 25.60
C ASN A 458 -11.66 -3.19 25.31
N ILE A 459 -12.21 -2.39 24.38
CA ILE A 459 -11.67 -1.05 24.09
C ILE A 459 -11.87 -0.12 25.28
N VAL A 460 -13.05 -0.16 25.94
CA VAL A 460 -13.32 0.61 27.15
C VAL A 460 -12.36 0.24 28.27
N ASP A 461 -12.07 -1.04 28.46
CA ASP A 461 -11.11 -1.54 29.45
C ASP A 461 -9.68 -1.03 29.16
N MET A 462 -9.26 -1.02 27.89
CA MET A 462 -7.95 -0.47 27.51
C MET A 462 -7.83 1.04 27.71
N ILE A 463 -8.83 1.83 27.29
CA ILE A 463 -8.70 3.30 27.24
C ILE A 463 -9.28 4.02 28.46
N GLY A 464 -10.09 3.34 29.28
CA GLY A 464 -10.71 3.86 30.50
C GLY A 464 -11.94 4.76 30.28
N TYR A 465 -12.45 4.88 29.06
CA TYR A 465 -13.67 5.64 28.75
C TYR A 465 -14.43 5.04 27.56
N ARG A 466 -15.69 5.44 27.39
CA ARG A 466 -16.56 4.94 26.31
C ARG A 466 -16.35 5.72 25.00
N PRO A 467 -15.86 5.09 23.92
CA PRO A 467 -15.74 5.74 22.62
C PRO A 467 -17.11 5.86 21.94
N LEU A 468 -17.19 6.57 20.81
CA LEU A 468 -18.44 6.77 20.08
C LEU A 468 -19.11 5.43 19.72
N THR A 469 -20.33 5.22 20.18
CA THR A 469 -21.09 3.97 19.96
C THR A 469 -21.34 3.69 18.47
N LEU A 470 -21.26 4.70 17.61
CA LEU A 470 -21.31 4.54 16.16
C LEU A 470 -20.29 3.51 15.65
N MET A 471 -19.08 3.45 16.23
CA MET A 471 -18.04 2.49 15.80
C MET A 471 -18.52 1.04 15.89
N LYS A 472 -19.24 0.71 16.98
CA LYS A 472 -19.84 -0.60 17.18
C LYS A 472 -20.90 -0.92 16.13
N TYR A 473 -21.76 0.04 15.78
CA TYR A 473 -22.77 -0.15 14.73
C TYR A 473 -22.15 -0.21 13.33
N CYS A 474 -21.02 0.47 13.11
CA CYS A 474 -20.26 0.36 11.86
C CYS A 474 -19.78 -1.07 11.65
N TRP A 475 -19.09 -1.67 12.61
CA TRP A 475 -18.61 -3.06 12.50
C TRP A 475 -19.74 -4.07 12.31
N LYS A 476 -20.87 -3.85 12.99
CA LYS A 476 -21.98 -4.81 12.98
C LYS A 476 -22.85 -4.75 11.72
N TYR A 477 -23.09 -3.55 11.18
CA TYR A 477 -24.05 -3.34 10.09
C TYR A 477 -23.49 -2.51 8.94
N ILE A 478 -22.97 -1.30 9.20
CA ILE A 478 -22.68 -0.34 8.11
C ILE A 478 -21.53 -0.84 7.24
N THR A 479 -20.39 -1.16 7.83
CA THR A 479 -19.20 -1.63 7.11
C THR A 479 -19.48 -2.89 6.29
N PRO A 480 -20.08 -3.99 6.83
CA PRO A 480 -20.35 -5.17 6.02
C PRO A 480 -21.35 -4.89 4.89
N ILE A 481 -22.40 -4.08 5.10
CA ILE A 481 -23.37 -3.76 4.04
C ILE A 481 -22.71 -2.96 2.91
N VAL A 482 -21.94 -1.92 3.27
CA VAL A 482 -21.24 -1.07 2.30
C VAL A 482 -20.19 -1.88 1.53
N CYS A 483 -19.42 -2.73 2.20
CA CYS A 483 -18.43 -3.59 1.55
C CYS A 483 -19.08 -4.65 0.66
N ILE A 484 -20.18 -5.29 1.08
CA ILE A 484 -20.92 -6.26 0.24
C ILE A 484 -21.47 -5.58 -1.01
N GLY A 485 -22.10 -4.40 -0.87
CA GLY A 485 -22.61 -3.65 -2.02
C GLY A 485 -21.51 -3.25 -3.01
N THR A 486 -20.39 -2.74 -2.48
CA THR A 486 -19.22 -2.37 -3.30
C THR A 486 -18.60 -3.59 -3.99
N PHE A 487 -18.49 -4.71 -3.27
CA PHE A 487 -17.94 -5.97 -3.81
C PHE A 487 -18.84 -6.54 -4.92
N ALA A 488 -20.15 -6.57 -4.71
CA ALA A 488 -21.11 -7.02 -5.72
C ALA A 488 -21.03 -6.17 -6.99
N PHE A 489 -20.91 -4.85 -6.86
CA PHE A 489 -20.76 -3.97 -8.02
C PHE A 489 -19.39 -4.16 -8.71
N SER A 490 -18.31 -4.39 -7.95
CA SER A 490 -16.99 -4.71 -8.50
C SER A 490 -16.97 -6.00 -9.30
N LEU A 491 -17.78 -7.00 -8.92
CA LEU A 491 -17.94 -8.22 -9.69
C LEU A 491 -18.69 -7.97 -11.01
N VAL A 492 -19.73 -7.13 -10.99
CA VAL A 492 -20.53 -6.80 -12.17
C VAL A 492 -19.72 -5.97 -13.18
N LYS A 493 -18.86 -5.07 -12.70
CA LYS A 493 -18.01 -4.20 -13.52
C LYS A 493 -16.58 -4.71 -13.68
N PHE A 494 -16.33 -5.99 -13.42
CA PHE A 494 -15.00 -6.54 -13.55
C PHE A 494 -14.50 -6.43 -15.00
N THR A 495 -13.37 -5.73 -15.17
CA THR A 495 -12.67 -5.65 -16.45
C THR A 495 -11.33 -6.39 -16.33
N PRO A 496 -10.97 -7.25 -17.29
CA PRO A 496 -9.66 -7.88 -17.32
C PRO A 496 -8.56 -6.82 -17.47
N LEU A 497 -7.39 -7.09 -16.87
CA LEU A 497 -6.22 -6.22 -16.99
C LEU A 497 -5.79 -6.12 -18.46
N LYS A 498 -5.55 -4.89 -18.93
CA LYS A 498 -5.00 -4.59 -20.26
C LYS A 498 -3.75 -3.75 -20.11
N PHE A 499 -2.69 -4.08 -20.83
CA PHE A 499 -1.48 -3.26 -20.87
C PHE A 499 -1.70 -2.05 -21.78
N ASN A 500 -1.44 -0.85 -21.25
CA ASN A 500 -1.62 0.44 -21.93
C ASN A 500 -3.00 0.60 -22.61
N ASN A 501 -4.05 0.01 -22.02
CA ASN A 501 -5.42 -0.03 -22.51
C ASN A 501 -5.64 -0.66 -23.91
N THR A 502 -4.61 -1.21 -24.54
CA THR A 502 -4.66 -1.72 -25.92
C THR A 502 -4.24 -3.19 -26.05
N SER A 503 -3.23 -3.62 -25.30
CA SER A 503 -2.68 -4.98 -25.39
C SER A 503 -3.27 -5.91 -24.34
N GLU A 504 -3.87 -7.02 -24.78
CA GLU A 504 -4.44 -8.03 -23.89
C GLU A 504 -3.37 -8.98 -23.37
N TYR A 505 -3.50 -9.38 -22.10
CA TYR A 505 -2.63 -10.40 -21.52
C TYR A 505 -2.95 -11.79 -22.11
N PRO A 506 -1.93 -12.64 -22.28
CA PRO A 506 -2.14 -14.04 -22.65
C PRO A 506 -2.87 -14.82 -21.53
N TRP A 507 -3.42 -15.99 -21.86
CA TRP A 507 -4.22 -16.81 -20.94
C TRP A 507 -3.51 -17.12 -19.62
N TRP A 508 -2.18 -17.31 -19.65
CA TRP A 508 -1.38 -17.59 -18.46
C TRP A 508 -1.33 -16.38 -17.51
N GLY A 509 -1.40 -15.15 -18.03
CA GLY A 509 -1.42 -13.92 -17.23
C GLY A 509 -2.69 -13.86 -16.36
N TYR A 510 -3.84 -14.21 -16.95
CA TYR A 510 -5.09 -14.33 -16.20
C TYR A 510 -5.04 -15.48 -15.18
N ALA A 511 -4.45 -16.62 -15.54
CA ALA A 511 -4.28 -17.74 -14.61
C ALA A 511 -3.42 -17.37 -13.39
N VAL A 512 -2.32 -16.64 -13.61
CA VAL A 512 -1.46 -16.11 -12.54
C VAL A 512 -2.20 -15.07 -11.71
N GLY A 513 -2.97 -14.17 -12.33
CA GLY A 513 -3.81 -13.20 -11.61
C GLY A 513 -4.86 -13.86 -10.72
N CYS A 514 -5.54 -14.89 -11.24
CA CYS A 514 -6.48 -15.71 -10.47
C CYS A 514 -5.76 -16.42 -9.32
N TRP A 515 -4.56 -16.96 -9.54
CA TRP A 515 -3.76 -17.58 -8.49
C TRP A 515 -3.44 -16.58 -7.36
N PHE A 516 -2.97 -15.37 -7.68
CA PHE A 516 -2.68 -14.35 -6.67
C PHE A 516 -3.92 -13.95 -5.85
N THR A 517 -5.07 -13.83 -6.49
CA THR A 517 -6.32 -13.46 -5.83
C THR A 517 -6.82 -14.60 -4.94
N LEU A 518 -6.82 -15.84 -5.46
CA LEU A 518 -7.38 -17.01 -4.78
C LEU A 518 -6.48 -17.54 -3.68
N SER A 519 -5.15 -17.45 -3.83
CA SER A 519 -4.19 -17.96 -2.83
C SER A 519 -4.33 -17.26 -1.48
N SER A 520 -4.72 -15.98 -1.47
CA SER A 520 -5.00 -15.22 -0.26
C SER A 520 -6.45 -15.39 0.21
N THR A 521 -7.43 -15.20 -0.68
CA THR A 521 -8.86 -15.19 -0.31
C THR A 521 -9.39 -16.56 0.13
N LEU A 522 -8.93 -17.65 -0.48
CA LEU A 522 -9.38 -19.01 -0.13
C LEU A 522 -8.83 -19.51 1.22
N MET A 523 -7.81 -18.86 1.80
CA MET A 523 -7.29 -19.24 3.12
C MET A 523 -8.36 -19.16 4.21
N VAL A 524 -9.29 -18.20 4.11
CA VAL A 524 -10.39 -18.05 5.07
C VAL A 524 -11.34 -19.26 5.05
N PRO A 525 -12.01 -19.61 3.93
CA PRO A 525 -12.91 -20.76 3.89
C PRO A 525 -12.20 -22.10 4.06
N ILE A 526 -10.99 -22.28 3.51
CA ILE A 526 -10.22 -23.52 3.67
C ILE A 526 -9.92 -23.76 5.15
N TRP A 527 -9.47 -22.72 5.87
CA TRP A 527 -9.19 -22.82 7.30
C TRP A 527 -10.46 -23.10 8.12
N MET A 528 -11.56 -22.41 7.82
CA MET A 528 -12.85 -22.66 8.47
C MET A 528 -13.27 -24.13 8.35
N ILE A 529 -13.17 -24.70 7.15
CA ILE A 529 -13.50 -26.11 6.91
C ILE A 529 -12.54 -27.01 7.67
N TYR A 530 -11.23 -26.79 7.55
CA TYR A 530 -10.20 -27.59 8.20
C TYR A 530 -10.40 -27.68 9.72
N VAL A 531 -10.56 -26.53 10.38
CA VAL A 531 -10.69 -26.48 11.85
C VAL A 531 -12.03 -27.06 12.31
N VAL A 532 -13.12 -26.87 11.56
CA VAL A 532 -14.40 -27.53 11.87
C VAL A 532 -14.30 -29.04 11.72
N LEU A 533 -13.52 -29.56 10.76
CA LEU A 533 -13.35 -31.00 10.58
C LEU A 533 -12.53 -31.65 11.70
N ILE A 534 -11.44 -31.00 12.15
CA ILE A 534 -10.53 -31.55 13.16
C ILE A 534 -11.06 -31.43 14.59
N THR A 535 -11.90 -30.43 14.88
CA THR A 535 -12.43 -30.21 16.23
C THR A 535 -13.41 -31.33 16.61
N PRO A 536 -13.20 -32.05 17.73
CA PRO A 536 -14.09 -33.13 18.15
C PRO A 536 -15.45 -32.61 18.63
N GLY A 537 -16.49 -33.45 18.53
CA GLY A 537 -17.85 -33.15 19.01
C GLY A 537 -18.88 -32.95 17.90
N THR A 538 -20.08 -32.51 18.27
CA THR A 538 -21.18 -32.19 17.33
C THR A 538 -20.95 -30.84 16.65
N LEU A 539 -21.54 -30.59 15.47
CA LEU A 539 -21.38 -29.32 14.75
C LEU A 539 -21.66 -28.08 15.62
N LYS A 540 -22.71 -28.13 16.43
CA LYS A 540 -23.08 -27.04 17.36
C LYS A 540 -22.03 -26.82 18.46
N GLN A 541 -21.45 -27.90 19.00
CA GLN A 541 -20.37 -27.82 19.98
C GLN A 541 -19.09 -27.27 19.36
N ARG A 542 -18.72 -27.78 18.17
CA ARG A 542 -17.54 -27.32 17.42
C ARG A 542 -17.62 -25.81 17.15
N LEU A 543 -18.74 -25.34 16.59
CA LEU A 543 -18.93 -23.92 16.32
C LEU A 543 -18.89 -23.08 17.60
N ARG A 544 -19.49 -23.56 18.70
CA ARG A 544 -19.43 -22.85 19.98
C ARG A 544 -17.99 -22.68 20.45
N ILE A 545 -17.19 -23.76 20.46
CA ILE A 545 -15.78 -23.75 20.87
C ILE A 545 -14.97 -22.80 19.99
N LEU A 546 -15.15 -22.85 18.67
CA LEU A 546 -14.35 -22.08 17.72
C LEU A 546 -14.74 -20.60 17.65
N CYS A 547 -15.94 -20.24 18.11
CA CYS A 547 -16.43 -18.85 18.12
C CYS A 547 -16.29 -18.19 19.50
N SER A 548 -16.28 -18.97 20.59
CA SER A 548 -15.85 -18.48 21.89
C SER A 548 -14.33 -18.54 21.93
N GLY A 549 -13.64 -17.42 21.68
CA GLY A 549 -12.18 -17.34 21.78
C GLY A 549 -11.66 -18.04 23.05
N PRO A 550 -10.53 -18.75 22.98
CA PRO A 550 -10.13 -19.73 23.99
C PRO A 550 -10.24 -19.13 25.40
N THR A 551 -11.09 -19.72 26.23
CA THR A 551 -10.92 -19.60 27.67
C THR A 551 -9.52 -20.10 28.01
N PRO A 552 -8.84 -19.57 29.05
CA PRO A 552 -7.46 -19.92 29.40
C PRO A 552 -7.17 -21.43 29.42
N PHE A 553 -8.21 -22.25 29.65
CA PHE A 553 -8.20 -23.70 29.67
C PHE A 553 -7.79 -24.40 28.34
N TRP A 554 -7.92 -23.76 27.17
CA TRP A 554 -7.63 -24.41 25.88
C TRP A 554 -6.17 -24.32 25.42
N MET A 555 -5.38 -23.38 25.95
CA MET A 555 -3.95 -23.28 25.58
C MET A 555 -3.12 -24.43 26.16
N ASP A 556 -3.53 -24.98 27.30
CA ASP A 556 -2.82 -26.10 27.95
C ASP A 556 -3.05 -27.43 27.23
N GLN A 557 -4.23 -27.67 26.62
CA GLN A 557 -4.51 -28.95 25.96
C GLN A 557 -3.90 -29.08 24.56
N CYS A 558 -3.85 -28.01 23.76
CA CYS A 558 -3.25 -28.07 22.42
C CYS A 558 -1.71 -28.08 22.45
N SER A 559 -1.10 -27.45 23.46
CA SER A 559 0.36 -27.51 23.66
C SER A 559 0.83 -28.87 24.17
N LEU A 560 -0.03 -29.63 24.86
CA LEU A 560 0.26 -31.00 25.28
C LEU A 560 0.15 -32.04 24.15
N GLN A 561 -0.70 -31.83 23.14
CA GLN A 561 -0.83 -32.78 22.02
C GLN A 561 0.24 -32.63 20.93
N LEU A 562 0.77 -31.42 20.69
CA LEU A 562 1.83 -31.20 19.70
C LEU A 562 3.25 -31.51 20.22
N VAL A 563 3.40 -31.86 21.49
CA VAL A 563 4.69 -32.25 22.11
C VAL A 563 4.83 -33.78 22.22
N TYR A 564 3.77 -34.53 21.92
CA TYR A 564 3.74 -35.99 22.05
C TYR A 564 3.49 -36.77 20.74
N ASP A 565 3.47 -36.10 19.59
CA ASP A 565 3.50 -36.74 18.26
C ASP A 565 4.74 -36.34 17.45
#